data_AF-A0A2A2M3T9-F1
#
_entry.id   AF-A0A2A2M3T9-F1
#
_cell.length_a   1.000
_cell.length_b   1.000
_cell.length_c   1.000
_cell.angle_alpha   90.00
_cell.angle_beta   90.00
_cell.angle_gamma   90.00
#
_symmetry.space_group_name_H-M   'P 1'
#
loop_
_entity.id
_entity.type
_entity.pdbx_description
1 polymer ?
#
loop_
_entity_poly.entity_id
_entity_poly.type
_entity_poly.pdbx_seq_one_letter_code
_entity_poly.pdbx_strand_id
1 'polypeptide(L)'
;MANFPYSFFFLENCDTYPERLWLPTSANANVVVGSTKFRSRGRLPALTYFYRPTGAVICRCAQPLTGFSARNVEDEKLMELIGKASGTGEVLYMIDTRPKVRKTKLTFIHSMNFFLLKSRK
;
A
#
# COMPACT_ATOMS: atom_id res chain seq x y z
N MET A 1 25.94 -2.79 0.46
CA MET A 1 24.94 -1.71 0.34
C MET A 1 23.63 -2.36 -0.04
N ALA A 2 22.59 -2.31 0.79
CA ALA A 2 21.31 -2.91 0.44
C ALA A 2 20.71 -2.14 -0.76
N ASN A 3 20.47 -2.83 -1.87
CA ASN A 3 19.85 -2.25 -3.05
C ASN A 3 18.49 -1.66 -2.67
N PHE A 4 18.20 -0.43 -3.09
CA PHE A 4 16.88 0.17 -2.92
C PHE A 4 15.91 -0.48 -3.90
N PRO A 5 14.92 -1.28 -3.44
CA PRO A 5 14.12 -2.16 -4.31
C PRO A 5 12.91 -1.46 -4.94
N TYR A 6 13.01 -0.14 -5.13
CA TYR A 6 11.96 0.71 -5.67
C TYR A 6 12.49 1.53 -6.84
N SER A 7 11.64 1.74 -7.85
CA SER A 7 11.93 2.56 -9.01
C SER A 7 10.84 3.62 -9.22
N PHE A 8 11.16 4.63 -10.02
CA PHE A 8 10.17 5.61 -10.45
C PHE A 8 9.20 4.98 -11.45
N PHE A 9 7.91 5.19 -11.21
CA PHE A 9 6.83 4.89 -12.14
C PHE A 9 6.11 6.19 -12.50
N PHE A 10 5.86 6.41 -13.79
CA PHE A 10 5.07 7.53 -14.27
C PHE A 10 3.60 7.14 -14.27
N LEU A 11 2.79 7.83 -13.46
CA LEU A 11 1.35 7.59 -13.39
C LEU A 11 0.63 8.54 -14.34
N GLU A 12 0.05 8.00 -15.39
CA GLU A 12 -0.80 8.76 -16.30
C GLU A 12 -2.17 9.02 -15.67
N ASN A 13 -2.65 10.27 -15.75
CA ASN A 13 -4.03 10.67 -15.44
C ASN A 13 -4.47 10.45 -13.97
N CYS A 14 -3.71 10.94 -12.99
CA CYS A 14 -4.19 11.09 -11.61
C CYS A 14 -4.00 12.52 -11.09
N ASP A 15 -5.08 13.29 -11.03
CA ASP A 15 -5.05 14.72 -10.65
C ASP A 15 -4.56 15.01 -9.22
N THR A 16 -4.40 13.98 -8.38
CA THR A 16 -4.11 14.15 -6.95
C THR A 16 -2.84 13.47 -6.45
N TYR A 17 -2.14 12.76 -7.34
CA TYR A 17 -0.80 12.20 -7.08
C TYR A 17 0.23 12.97 -7.91
N PRO A 18 1.50 13.03 -7.46
CA PRO A 18 2.57 13.51 -8.31
C PRO A 18 2.74 12.60 -9.53
N GLU A 19 3.25 13.15 -10.63
CA GLU A 19 3.49 12.39 -11.88
C GLU A 19 4.40 11.18 -11.69
N ARG A 20 5.35 11.27 -10.75
CA ARG A 20 6.30 10.20 -10.43
C ARG A 20 6.04 9.64 -9.04
N LEU A 21 5.88 8.32 -8.99
CA LEU A 21 5.69 7.57 -7.76
C LEU A 21 6.79 6.53 -7.60
N TRP A 22 7.09 6.19 -6.36
CA TRP A 22 7.99 5.09 -6.04
C TRP A 22 7.18 3.82 -5.84
N LEU A 23 7.41 2.83 -6.71
CA LEU A 23 6.77 1.51 -6.70
C LEU A 23 7.85 0.41 -6.67
N PRO A 24 7.53 -0.82 -6.23
CA PRO A 24 8.49 -1.92 -6.27
C PRO A 24 9.02 -2.12 -7.69
N THR A 25 10.33 -2.32 -7.85
CA THR A 25 10.94 -2.50 -9.18
C THR A 25 10.38 -3.70 -9.94
N SER A 26 9.86 -4.70 -9.22
CA SER A 26 9.20 -5.89 -9.77
C SER A 26 7.75 -5.65 -10.23
N ALA A 27 7.20 -4.46 -10.04
CA ALA A 27 5.82 -4.14 -10.44
C ALA A 27 5.76 -3.82 -11.95
N ASN A 28 4.92 -4.56 -12.65
CA ASN A 28 4.65 -4.43 -14.07
C ASN A 28 3.51 -3.43 -14.33
N ALA A 29 3.49 -2.81 -15.53
CA ALA A 29 2.51 -1.77 -15.88
C ALA A 29 1.06 -2.22 -15.70
N ASN A 30 0.72 -3.47 -16.04
CA ASN A 30 -0.62 -4.01 -15.85
C ASN A 30 -1.06 -4.01 -14.38
N VAL A 31 -0.14 -4.35 -13.46
CA VAL A 31 -0.39 -4.35 -12.01
C VAL A 31 -0.67 -2.92 -11.54
N VAL A 32 0.11 -1.96 -12.02
CA VAL A 32 -0.03 -0.54 -11.67
C VAL A 32 -1.35 0.03 -12.19
N VAL A 33 -1.69 -0.22 -13.45
CA VAL A 33 -2.93 0.24 -14.07
C VAL A 33 -4.16 -0.41 -13.41
N GLY A 34 -4.11 -1.70 -13.12
CA GLY A 34 -5.19 -2.41 -12.43
C GLY A 34 -5.46 -1.86 -11.02
N SER A 35 -4.40 -1.69 -10.22
CA SER A 35 -4.52 -1.09 -8.89
C SER A 35 -5.02 0.37 -8.94
N THR A 36 -4.56 1.16 -9.91
CA THR A 36 -5.03 2.53 -10.14
C THR A 36 -6.54 2.55 -10.39
N LYS A 37 -7.05 1.69 -11.28
CA LYS A 37 -8.49 1.59 -11.59
C LYS A 37 -9.33 1.13 -10.40
N PHE A 38 -8.76 0.30 -9.53
CA PHE A 38 -9.46 -0.26 -8.37
C PHE A 38 -9.55 0.71 -7.18
N ARG A 39 -8.64 1.69 -7.11
CA ARG A 39 -8.50 2.61 -5.98
C ARG A 39 -9.19 3.94 -6.27
N SER A 40 -9.90 4.47 -5.27
CA SER A 40 -10.65 5.72 -5.43
C SER A 40 -9.72 6.86 -5.92
N ARG A 41 -10.15 7.53 -7.01
CA ARG A 41 -9.41 8.61 -7.69
C ARG A 41 -8.02 8.20 -8.21
N GLY A 42 -7.78 6.93 -8.50
CA GLY A 42 -6.49 6.47 -9.04
C GLY A 42 -5.37 6.39 -8.02
N ARG A 43 -5.66 6.52 -6.71
CA ARG A 43 -4.65 6.64 -5.66
C ARG A 43 -4.21 5.26 -5.17
N LEU A 44 -3.44 4.57 -5.99
CA LEU A 44 -2.84 3.28 -5.69
C LEU A 44 -1.85 3.32 -4.49
N PRO A 45 -1.51 2.16 -3.90
CA PRO A 45 -0.40 2.02 -2.96
C PRO A 45 0.92 2.53 -3.55
N ALA A 46 1.45 3.60 -2.96
CA ALA A 46 2.72 4.20 -3.35
C ALA A 46 3.60 4.45 -2.12
N LEU A 47 4.91 4.27 -2.26
CA LEU A 47 5.89 4.47 -1.18
C LEU A 47 5.93 5.94 -0.75
N THR A 48 5.99 6.15 0.57
CA THR A 48 6.10 7.48 1.21
C THR A 48 7.33 7.60 2.10
N TYR A 49 7.75 6.49 2.71
CA TYR A 49 8.91 6.46 3.58
C TYR A 49 9.59 5.10 3.51
N PHE A 50 10.91 5.11 3.44
CA PHE A 50 11.76 3.92 3.43
C PHE A 50 12.82 4.02 4.53
N TYR A 51 12.77 3.12 5.50
CA TYR A 51 13.70 3.06 6.60
C TYR A 51 14.89 2.17 6.25
N ARG A 52 15.98 2.78 5.79
CA ARG A 52 17.18 2.09 5.28
C ARG A 52 17.76 0.99 6.18
N PRO A 53 17.87 1.15 7.51
CA PRO A 53 18.50 0.14 8.36
C PRO A 53 17.80 -1.21 8.38
N THR A 54 16.47 -1.24 8.26
CA THR A 54 15.69 -2.50 8.28
C THR A 54 14.95 -2.78 6.98
N GLY A 55 14.96 -1.83 6.03
CA GLY A 55 14.16 -1.91 4.82
C GLY A 55 12.64 -1.77 5.05
N ALA A 56 12.20 -1.28 6.21
CA ALA A 56 10.78 -1.07 6.50
C ALA A 56 10.21 0.04 5.62
N VAL A 57 8.95 -0.13 5.20
CA VAL A 57 8.28 0.81 4.30
C VAL A 57 6.95 1.30 4.84
N ILE A 58 6.63 2.55 4.52
CA ILE A 58 5.29 3.11 4.69
C ILE A 58 4.79 3.50 3.30
N CYS A 59 3.62 2.97 2.94
CA CYS A 59 2.92 3.30 1.72
C CYS A 59 1.59 4.00 2.04
N ARG A 60 1.12 4.84 1.12
CA ARG A 60 -0.21 5.47 1.18
C ARG A 60 -1.05 5.08 -0.02
N CYS A 61 -2.36 4.98 0.16
CA CYS A 61 -3.35 4.75 -0.90
C CYS A 61 -4.71 5.34 -0.52
N ALA A 62 -5.64 5.39 -1.46
CA ALA A 62 -7.05 5.58 -1.16
C ALA A 62 -7.74 4.24 -0.86
N GLN A 63 -8.97 4.32 -0.33
CA GLN A 63 -9.84 3.17 -0.17
C GLN A 63 -10.14 2.50 -1.54
N PRO A 64 -10.34 1.18 -1.57
CA PRO A 64 -10.93 0.48 -2.72
C PRO A 64 -12.32 1.05 -3.08
N LEU A 65 -12.66 1.05 -4.38
CA LEU A 65 -13.93 1.61 -4.88
C LEU A 65 -15.18 0.99 -4.24
N THR A 66 -15.15 -0.29 -3.91
CA THR A 66 -16.28 -1.06 -3.35
C THR A 66 -16.08 -1.45 -1.87
N GLY A 67 -15.13 -0.81 -1.18
CA GLY A 67 -14.76 -1.14 0.20
C GLY A 67 -13.80 -2.34 0.31
N PHE A 68 -13.37 -2.70 1.52
CA PHE A 68 -12.32 -3.73 1.72
C PHE A 68 -12.74 -5.16 1.35
N SER A 69 -14.04 -5.44 1.19
CA SER A 69 -14.51 -6.75 0.72
C SER A 69 -14.29 -6.98 -0.78
N ALA A 70 -13.99 -5.91 -1.51
CA ALA A 70 -13.71 -5.99 -2.92
C ALA A 70 -12.30 -6.50 -3.17
N ARG A 71 -12.15 -7.35 -4.19
CA ARG A 71 -10.88 -7.97 -4.55
C ARG A 71 -10.52 -7.58 -5.97
N ASN A 72 -9.26 -7.27 -6.18
CA ASN A 72 -8.69 -7.03 -7.49
C ASN A 72 -7.31 -7.69 -7.53
N VAL A 73 -7.08 -8.55 -8.52
CA VAL A 73 -5.89 -9.39 -8.59
C VAL A 73 -4.63 -8.53 -8.74
N GLU A 74 -4.70 -7.46 -9.53
CA GLU A 74 -3.60 -6.52 -9.74
C GLU A 74 -3.28 -5.73 -8.47
N ASP A 75 -4.27 -5.23 -7.74
CA ASP A 75 -4.09 -4.52 -6.47
C ASP A 75 -3.52 -5.44 -5.37
N GLU A 76 -4.03 -6.66 -5.25
CA GLU A 76 -3.49 -7.69 -4.36
C GLU A 76 -2.04 -8.02 -4.73
N LYS A 77 -1.74 -8.14 -6.02
CA LYS A 77 -0.38 -8.39 -6.49
C LYS A 77 0.56 -7.23 -6.16
N LEU A 78 0.11 -5.99 -6.32
CA LEU A 78 0.91 -4.82 -5.96
C LEU A 78 1.25 -4.81 -4.46
N MET A 79 0.28 -5.12 -3.60
CA MET A 79 0.51 -5.23 -2.15
C MET A 79 1.49 -6.36 -1.81
N GLU A 80 1.39 -7.52 -2.47
CA GLU A 80 2.35 -8.62 -2.33
C GLU A 80 3.77 -8.17 -2.70
N LEU A 81 3.93 -7.45 -3.81
CA LEU A 81 5.23 -6.94 -4.25
C LEU A 81 5.82 -5.90 -3.29
N ILE A 82 4.99 -5.04 -2.69
CA ILE A 82 5.41 -4.10 -1.64
C ILE A 82 5.91 -4.86 -0.41
N GLY A 83 5.18 -5.89 0.02
CA GLY A 83 5.58 -6.75 1.13
C GLY A 83 6.93 -7.41 0.87
N LYS A 84 7.11 -8.00 -0.32
CA LYS A 84 8.38 -8.62 -0.75
C LYS A 84 9.55 -7.62 -0.87
N ALA A 85 9.27 -6.37 -1.23
CA ALA A 85 10.27 -5.32 -1.29
C ALA A 85 10.60 -4.72 0.09
N SER A 86 9.84 -5.06 1.14
CA SER A 86 10.11 -4.65 2.53
C SER A 86 11.09 -5.62 3.19
N GLY A 87 12.07 -5.09 3.91
CA GLY A 87 13.04 -5.90 4.68
C GLY A 87 12.48 -6.48 5.99
N THR A 88 11.21 -6.21 6.31
CA THR A 88 10.58 -6.55 7.60
C THR A 88 9.82 -7.88 7.63
N GLY A 89 9.77 -8.64 6.52
CA GLY A 89 9.12 -9.97 6.45
C GLY A 89 7.78 -9.99 5.69
N GLU A 90 7.08 -11.14 5.75
CA GLU A 90 5.89 -11.45 4.91
C GLU A 90 4.61 -10.67 5.28
N VAL A 91 4.54 -10.10 6.49
CA VAL A 91 3.31 -9.49 7.00
C VAL A 91 3.24 -8.01 6.62
N LEU A 92 2.22 -7.64 5.84
CA LEU A 92 1.89 -6.25 5.51
C LEU A 92 0.73 -5.76 6.37
N TYR A 93 0.91 -4.62 7.04
CA TYR A 93 -0.14 -3.98 7.84
C TYR A 93 -0.96 -3.00 7.01
N MET A 94 -2.27 -3.25 6.92
CA MET A 94 -3.22 -2.31 6.32
C MET A 94 -3.90 -1.48 7.42
N ILE A 95 -3.59 -0.19 7.47
CA ILE A 95 -4.12 0.73 8.48
C ILE A 95 -5.15 1.64 7.84
N ASP A 96 -6.41 1.50 8.26
CA ASP A 96 -7.48 2.44 7.92
C ASP A 96 -7.60 3.50 9.02
N THR A 97 -7.42 4.77 8.65
CA THR A 97 -7.48 5.91 9.58
C THR A 97 -8.89 6.40 9.85
N ARG A 98 -9.92 5.82 9.21
CA ARG A 98 -11.32 6.18 9.46
C ARG A 98 -11.79 5.70 10.84
N PRO A 99 -12.67 6.45 11.51
CA PRO A 99 -13.36 5.97 12.71
C PRO A 99 -14.18 4.70 12.39
N LYS A 100 -14.14 3.70 13.28
CA LYS A 100 -14.89 2.43 13.14
C LYS A 100 -16.41 2.60 12.97
N VAL A 101 -16.96 3.77 13.29
CA VAL A 101 -18.40 4.07 13.32
C VAL A 101 -19.05 4.05 11.93
N ARG A 102 -18.29 4.14 10.82
CA ARG A 102 -18.89 4.37 9.48
C ARG A 102 -18.69 3.31 8.40
N LYS A 103 -18.08 2.14 8.65
CA LYS A 103 -18.14 1.02 7.68
C LYS A 103 -18.23 -0.36 8.34
N THR A 104 -19.23 -1.10 7.87
CA THR A 104 -19.55 -2.51 8.03
C THR A 104 -18.28 -3.39 8.07
N LYS A 105 -18.18 -4.26 9.08
CA LYS A 105 -17.20 -5.35 9.30
C LYS A 105 -15.77 -5.09 8.76
N LEU A 106 -14.89 -4.71 9.69
CA LEU A 106 -13.45 -4.91 9.57
C LEU A 106 -13.15 -6.43 9.64
N THR A 107 -13.17 -7.13 8.51
CA THR A 107 -12.57 -8.47 8.44
C THR A 107 -11.06 -8.31 8.51
N PHE A 108 -10.52 -8.60 9.69
CA PHE A 108 -9.10 -8.81 9.89
C PHE A 108 -8.63 -9.94 8.97
N ILE A 109 -7.85 -9.60 7.95
CA ILE A 109 -7.04 -10.59 7.23
C ILE A 109 -5.91 -10.98 8.19
N HIS A 110 -5.78 -12.30 8.39
CA HIS A 110 -5.02 -12.96 9.45
C HIS A 110 -3.54 -12.50 9.53
N SER A 111 -3.22 -11.74 10.58
CA SER A 111 -1.99 -11.75 11.41
C SER A 111 -1.88 -10.38 12.08
N MET A 112 -2.72 -10.22 13.10
CA MET A 112 -2.96 -8.99 13.83
C MET A 112 -2.10 -8.94 15.08
N ASN A 113 -1.06 -8.12 15.06
CA ASN A 113 -0.59 -7.39 16.23
C ASN A 113 0.01 -6.08 15.73
N PHE A 114 -0.75 -4.97 15.81
CA PHE A 114 -0.38 -3.86 16.70
C PHE A 114 -1.46 -2.75 16.76
N PHE A 115 -1.57 -2.20 17.96
CA PHE A 115 -2.34 -1.05 18.40
C PHE A 115 -1.38 0.15 18.38
N LEU A 116 -1.59 1.14 17.52
CA LEU A 116 -0.72 2.32 17.48
C LEU A 116 -0.84 3.12 18.80
N LEU A 117 0.31 3.46 19.40
CA LEU A 117 0.51 4.30 20.59
C LEU A 117 -0.26 3.89 21.86
N LYS A 118 0.41 3.14 22.75
CA LYS A 118 0.26 3.41 24.18
C LYS A 118 1.26 4.50 24.56
N SER A 119 0.74 5.72 24.71
CA SER A 119 1.37 6.84 25.38
C SER A 119 2.09 6.32 26.65
N ARG A 120 3.41 6.49 26.70
CA ARG A 120 4.14 6.45 27.97
C ARG A 120 3.80 7.75 28.68
N LYS A 121 2.97 7.66 29.72
CA LYS A 121 3.25 8.39 30.96
C LYS A 121 4.31 7.60 31.71
#